data_AF-A0A352ISQ1-F1
#
_entry.id   AF-A0A352ISQ1-F1
#
_cell.length_a   1.000
_cell.length_b   1.000
_cell.length_c   1.000
_cell.angle_alpha   90.00
_cell.angle_beta   90.00
_cell.angle_gamma   90.00
#
_symmetry.space_group_name_H-M   'P 1'
#
loop_
_entity.id
_entity.type
_entity.pdbx_description
1 polymer ?
#
loop_
_entity_poly.entity_id
_entity_poly.type
_entity_poly.pdbx_seq_one_letter_code
_entity_poly.pdbx_strand_id
1 'polypeptide(L)' 'ILDPRGLDQDLEQVEWAEMENFGLERMVNRVPGCIREVLINGRPAVTDGEVEAALGREPGYGHFLRAGASG' A
#
# COMPACT_ATOMS: atom_id res chain seq x y z
N ILE A 1 1.36 9.57 -1.84
CA ILE A 1 1.56 10.91 -1.25
C ILE A 1 1.98 10.70 0.19
N LEU A 2 3.11 11.28 0.56
CA LEU A 2 3.66 11.19 1.91
C LEU A 2 3.39 12.49 2.66
N ASP A 3 2.97 12.40 3.92
CA ASP A 3 2.99 13.51 4.87
C ASP A 3 4.26 13.40 5.72
N PRO A 4 5.25 14.28 5.51
CA PRO A 4 6.51 14.21 6.24
C PRO A 4 6.34 14.45 7.75
N ARG A 5 5.20 15.01 8.20
CA ARG A 5 4.92 15.20 9.62
C ARG A 5 4.65 13.89 10.36
N GLY A 6 4.28 12.83 9.64
CA GLY A 6 4.13 11.48 10.19
C GLY A 6 5.44 10.71 10.35
N LEU A 7 6.59 11.32 10.04
CA LEU A 7 7.93 10.75 10.29
C LEU A 7 8.46 11.21 11.66
N ASP A 8 7.66 11.05 12.71
CA ASP A 8 7.95 11.50 14.08
C ASP A 8 8.52 10.38 14.98
N GLN A 9 8.35 9.12 14.59
CA GLN A 9 8.98 7.96 15.24
C GLN A 9 10.45 7.78 14.86
N ASP A 10 11.16 6.95 15.63
CA ASP A 10 12.50 6.46 15.25
C ASP A 10 12.40 5.54 14.02
N LEU A 11 13.05 5.94 12.93
CA LEU A 11 13.04 5.21 11.67
C LEU A 11 13.94 3.98 11.66
N GLU A 12 14.84 3.84 12.63
CA GLU A 12 15.68 2.64 12.79
C GLU A 12 14.97 1.56 13.63
N GLN A 13 13.86 1.90 14.29
CA GLN A 13 13.07 0.95 15.05
C GLN A 13 12.29 0.01 14.12
N VAL A 14 12.65 -1.27 14.17
CA VAL A 14 11.98 -2.33 13.42
C VAL A 14 11.07 -3.15 14.32
N GLU A 15 10.03 -3.73 13.73
CA GLU A 15 9.10 -4.65 14.38
C GLU A 15 9.06 -5.97 13.60
N TRP A 16 8.68 -7.06 14.27
CA TRP A 16 8.37 -8.33 13.61
C TRP A 16 6.86 -8.52 13.57
N ALA A 17 6.34 -8.89 12.41
CA ALA A 17 4.92 -9.10 12.22
C ALA A 17 4.66 -10.29 11.29
N GLU A 18 3.52 -10.95 11.49
CA GLU A 18 3.05 -12.02 10.62
C GLU A 18 2.99 -11.58 9.15
N MET A 19 3.46 -12.46 8.27
CA MET A 19 3.27 -12.37 6.84
C MET A 19 2.00 -13.15 6.47
N GLU A 20 0.94 -12.39 6.20
CA GLU A 20 -0.38 -12.93 5.91
C GLU A 20 -0.33 -14.01 4.80
N ASN A 21 -0.91 -15.19 5.08
CA ASN A 21 -0.96 -16.37 4.21
C ASN A 21 0.34 -17.18 4.06
N PHE A 22 1.42 -16.84 4.78
CA PHE A 22 2.68 -17.58 4.70
C PHE A 22 3.08 -18.31 6.00
N GLY A 23 2.46 -17.99 7.14
CA GLY A 23 2.80 -18.61 8.44
C GLY A 23 4.24 -18.34 8.88
N LEU A 24 4.79 -17.20 8.47
CA LEU A 24 6.15 -16.75 8.77
C LEU A 24 6.09 -15.32 9.29
N GLU A 25 6.98 -14.98 10.21
CA GLU A 25 7.20 -13.58 10.59
C GLU A 25 8.14 -12.88 9.60
N ARG A 26 7.92 -11.58 9.41
CA ARG A 26 8.81 -10.71 8.65
C ARG A 26 9.15 -9.46 9.45
N MET A 27 10.36 -8.96 9.24
CA MET A 27 10.75 -7.64 9.72
C MET A 27 9.96 -6.58 8.95
N VAL A 28 9.35 -5.65 9.67
CA VAL A 28 8.63 -4.50 9.13
C VAL A 28 9.12 -3.22 9.77
N ASN A 29 9.11 -2.15 9.00
CA ASN A 29 9.27 -0.79 9.48
C ASN A 29 7.98 -0.06 9.12
N ARG A 30 7.05 0.02 10.08
CA ARG A 30 5.75 0.64 9.90
C ARG A 30 5.81 2.07 10.41
N VAL A 31 5.34 3.01 9.60
CA VAL A 31 5.24 4.42 9.97
C VAL A 31 3.78 4.88 9.82
N PRO A 32 2.94 4.68 10.84
CA PRO A 32 1.54 5.10 10.80
C PRO A 32 1.41 6.61 10.54
N GLY A 33 0.43 7.02 9.74
CA GLY A 33 0.18 8.44 9.45
C GLY A 33 1.13 9.10 8.44
N CYS A 34 2.23 8.44 8.03
CA CYS A 34 3.11 8.97 6.99
C CYS A 34 2.51 8.85 5.57
N ILE A 35 1.75 7.79 5.29
CA ILE A 35 1.09 7.62 3.99
C ILE A 35 -0.27 8.30 4.01
N ARG A 36 -0.41 9.41 3.26
CA ARG A 36 -1.70 10.10 3.10
C ARG A 36 -2.55 9.47 2.01
N GLU A 37 -1.95 9.22 0.85
CA GLU A 37 -2.69 8.67 -0.31
C GLU A 37 -1.81 7.71 -1.10
N VAL A 38 -2.42 6.67 -1.68
CA VAL A 38 -1.79 5.83 -2.70
C VAL A 38 -2.53 6.07 -4.00
N LEU A 39 -1.80 6.49 -5.04
CA LEU A 39 -2.35 6.68 -6.37
C LEU A 39 -1.90 5.53 -7.27
N ILE A 40 -2.83 4.96 -8.03
CA ILE A 40 -2.52 4.00 -9.10
C ILE A 40 -3.14 4.56 -10.39
N ASN A 41 -2.32 4.72 -11.44
CA ASN A 41 -2.71 5.39 -12.68
C ASN A 41 -3.38 6.77 -12.46
N GLY A 42 -2.89 7.53 -11.47
CA GLY A 42 -3.43 8.84 -11.12
C GLY A 42 -4.76 8.82 -10.36
N ARG A 43 -5.34 7.65 -10.06
CA ARG A 43 -6.56 7.51 -9.25
C ARG A 43 -6.24 7.14 -7.79
N PRO A 44 -6.94 7.71 -6.79
CA PRO A 44 -6.83 7.28 -5.39
C PRO A 44 -7.24 5.84 -5.20
N ALA A 45 -6.34 5.03 -4.66
CA ALA A 45 -6.53 3.63 -4.29
C ALA A 45 -6.61 3.45 -2.76
N VAL A 46 -5.90 4.30 -2.03
CA VAL A 46 -5.98 4.41 -0.56
C VAL A 46 -5.96 5.90 -0.22
N THR A 47 -6.83 6.33 0.68
CA THR A 47 -6.90 7.69 1.21
C THR A 47 -6.96 7.64 2.73
N ASP A 48 -6.06 8.35 3.39
CA ASP A 48 -5.93 8.41 4.86
C ASP A 48 -5.91 7.03 5.53
N GLY A 49 -5.26 6.05 4.89
CA GLY A 49 -5.14 4.67 5.36
C GLY A 49 -6.31 3.75 4.98
N GLU A 50 -7.40 4.30 4.45
CA GLU A 50 -8.59 3.55 4.05
C GLU A 50 -8.53 3.17 2.57
N VAL A 51 -8.88 1.91 2.26
CA VAL A 51 -8.92 1.42 0.89
C VAL A 51 -10.15 1.97 0.17
N GLU A 52 -9.94 2.59 -0.99
CA GLU A 52 -11.03 3.14 -1.79
C GLU A 52 -11.94 2.02 -2.33
N ALA A 53 -13.26 2.18 -2.18
CA ALA A 53 -14.23 1.13 -2.53
C ALA A 53 -14.21 0.74 -4.02
N ALA A 54 -13.73 1.63 -4.88
CA ALA A 54 -13.57 1.41 -6.31
C ALA A 54 -12.35 0.54 -6.66
N LEU A 55 -11.35 0.42 -5.78
CA LEU A 55 -10.14 -0.34 -6.04
C LEU A 55 -10.46 -1.82 -6.26
N GLY A 56 -10.01 -2.37 -7.38
CA GLY A 56 -10.27 -3.76 -7.77
C GLY A 56 -11.69 -4.06 -8.24
N ARG A 57 -12.60 -3.06 -8.22
CA ARG A 57 -13.98 -3.18 -8.72
C ARG A 57 -14.21 -2.37 -9.99
N GLU A 58 -13.62 -1.19 -10.08
CA GLU A 58 -13.72 -0.32 -11.25
C GLU A 58 -12.47 -0.36 -12.12
N PRO A 59 -12.61 -0.23 -13.46
CA PRO A 59 -11.47 -0.11 -14.37
C PRO A 59 -10.72 1.21 -14.17
N GLY A 60 -9.46 1.29 -14.62
CA GLY A 60 -8.66 2.52 -14.57
C GLY A 60 -7.55 2.51 -13.53
N TYR A 61 -7.63 1.65 -12.50
CA TYR A 61 -6.49 1.37 -11.61
C TYR A 61 -5.42 0.50 -12.28
N GLY A 62 -5.82 -0.29 -13.26
CA GLY A 62 -4.96 -1.25 -13.94
C GLY A 62 -5.78 -2.49 -14.31
N HIS A 63 -5.18 -3.38 -15.07
CA HIS A 63 -5.78 -4.67 -15.38
C HIS A 63 -4.70 -5.73 -15.42
N PHE A 64 -5.09 -6.95 -15.08
CA PHE A 64 -4.19 -8.09 -15.15
C PHE A 64 -3.95 -8.48 -16.61
N LEU A 65 -2.69 -8.42 -17.04
CA LEU A 65 -2.25 -8.93 -18.33
C LEU A 65 -1.82 -10.39 -18.17
N ARG A 66 -2.63 -11.31 -18.71
CA ARG A 66 -2.27 -12.72 -18.77
C ARG A 66 -1.04 -12.90 -19.66
N ALA A 67 -0.18 -13.85 -19.31
CA ALA A 67 0.94 -14.23 -20.16
C ALA A 67 0.44 -14.58 -21.57
N GLY A 68 1.04 -13.96 -22.60
CA GLY A 68 0.65 -14.13 -24.00
C GLY A 68 -0.50 -13.23 -24.47
N ALA A 69 -1.10 -12.41 -23.61
CA ALA A 69 -2.02 -11.36 -24.04
C ALA A 69 -1.23 -10.17 -24.65
N SER A 70 -1.67 -9.67 -25.80
CA SER A 70 -1.23 -8.36 -26.30
C SER A 70 -2.13 -7.29 -25.69
N GLY A 71 -1.52 -6.25 -25.10
CA GLY A 71 -2.20 -5.14 -24.42
C GLY A 71 -2.75 -4.08 -25.37
#